data_AF-A0A2V9YH12-F1
#
_entry.id   AF-A0A2V9YH12-F1
#
_cell.length_a   1.000
_cell.length_b   1.000
_cell.length_c   1.000
_cell.angle_alpha   90.00
_cell.angle_beta   90.00
_cell.angle_gamma   90.00
#
_symmetry.space_group_name_H-M   'P 1'
#
loop_
_entity.id
_entity.type
_entity.pdbx_description
1 polymer ?
#
loop_
_entity_poly.entity_id
_entity_poly.type
_entity_poly.pdbx_seq_one_letter_code
_entity_poly.pdbx_strand_id
1 'polypeptide(L)'
;MIPSWLGRLTDSIRHVSPSDVAAWWGAIAATMVLIWNLLRAVRLKGRLKVEAIYRGDSRQPHLPPVLAVRVTNVGSKPVLVQGVAVQRTKGSDPSHYFFPCDTPKMLARRKFFEEALDRTGWLPLNTEKIYVWDSTGAHWYMPRKELRRLLDSYRRWHMRAKSEQQPSRSEGTRPHAGS
;
A
#
# COMPACT_ATOMS: atom_id res chain seq x y z
N MET A 1 -63.80 -7.58 -10.51
CA MET A 1 -63.18 -8.69 -11.27
C MET A 1 -61.86 -9.03 -10.62
N ILE A 2 -61.77 -10.18 -9.94
CA ILE A 2 -60.51 -10.67 -9.37
C ILE A 2 -59.78 -11.43 -10.48
N PRO A 3 -58.49 -11.17 -10.74
CA PRO A 3 -57.76 -11.85 -11.80
C PRO A 3 -57.67 -13.36 -11.53
N SER A 4 -57.96 -14.17 -12.54
CA SER A 4 -57.93 -15.65 -12.46
C SER A 4 -56.54 -16.23 -12.15
N TRP A 5 -55.47 -15.45 -12.29
CA TRP A 5 -54.11 -15.85 -11.89
C TRP A 5 -53.90 -15.83 -10.37
N LEU A 6 -54.68 -15.04 -9.61
CA LEU A 6 -54.59 -15.02 -8.13
C LEU A 6 -55.11 -16.33 -7.50
N GLY A 7 -56.13 -16.97 -8.10
CA GLY A 7 -56.65 -18.25 -7.61
C GLY A 7 -55.65 -19.41 -7.75
N ARG A 8 -54.78 -19.39 -8.77
CA ARG A 8 -53.74 -20.43 -8.96
C ARG A 8 -52.63 -20.35 -7.93
N LEU A 9 -52.34 -19.15 -7.40
CA LEU A 9 -51.36 -18.99 -6.33
C LEU A 9 -51.91 -19.53 -5.00
N THR A 10 -53.21 -19.40 -4.74
CA THR A 10 -53.81 -19.89 -3.49
C THR A 10 -53.98 -21.41 -3.43
N ASP A 11 -54.20 -22.08 -4.57
CA ASP A 11 -54.31 -23.55 -4.60
C ASP A 11 -52.93 -24.23 -4.51
N SER A 12 -51.88 -23.59 -5.05
CA SER A 12 -50.50 -24.09 -4.93
C SER A 12 -49.98 -24.11 -3.47
N ILE A 13 -50.52 -23.24 -2.61
CA ILE A 13 -50.10 -23.12 -1.20
C ILE A 13 -50.71 -24.24 -0.30
N ARG A 14 -51.76 -24.94 -0.74
CA ARG A 14 -52.46 -25.93 0.10
C ARG A 14 -51.75 -27.28 0.26
N HIS A 15 -50.67 -27.53 -0.49
CA HIS A 15 -49.91 -28.78 -0.45
C HIS A 15 -48.42 -28.60 -0.13
N VAL A 16 -48.06 -27.60 0.66
CA VAL A 16 -46.70 -27.49 1.18
C VAL A 16 -46.56 -28.44 2.37
N SER A 17 -45.80 -29.52 2.21
CA SER A 17 -45.50 -30.44 3.32
C SER A 17 -44.65 -29.71 4.37
N PRO A 18 -44.80 -29.99 5.67
CA PRO A 18 -43.90 -29.47 6.72
C PRO A 18 -42.42 -29.73 6.42
N SER A 19 -42.11 -30.83 5.71
CA SER A 19 -40.75 -31.14 5.23
C SER A 19 -40.21 -30.12 4.24
N ASP A 20 -41.06 -29.55 3.38
CA ASP A 20 -40.67 -28.63 2.32
C ASP A 20 -40.33 -27.25 2.91
N VAL A 21 -41.13 -26.82 3.90
CA VAL A 21 -40.85 -25.62 4.70
C VAL A 21 -39.52 -25.77 5.44
N ALA A 22 -39.29 -26.93 6.08
CA ALA A 22 -38.03 -27.21 6.77
C ALA A 22 -36.84 -27.22 5.81
N ALA A 23 -36.99 -27.83 4.62
CA ALA A 23 -35.95 -27.86 3.60
C ALA A 23 -35.60 -26.44 3.10
N TRP A 24 -36.60 -25.58 2.87
CA TRP A 24 -36.39 -24.19 2.48
C TRP A 24 -35.61 -23.41 3.53
N TRP A 25 -36.01 -23.48 4.80
CA TRP A 25 -35.30 -22.80 5.88
C TRP A 25 -33.89 -23.35 6.09
N GLY A 26 -33.71 -24.68 5.98
CA GLY A 26 -32.41 -25.32 6.03
C GLY A 26 -31.46 -24.81 4.94
N ALA A 27 -31.95 -24.68 3.70
CA ALA A 27 -31.17 -24.14 2.59
C ALA A 27 -30.76 -22.67 2.80
N ILE A 28 -31.68 -21.84 3.32
CA ILE A 28 -31.39 -20.43 3.64
C ILE A 28 -30.31 -20.34 4.71
N ALA A 29 -30.45 -21.10 5.81
CA ALA A 29 -29.47 -21.11 6.90
C ALA A 29 -28.09 -21.58 6.43
N ALA A 30 -28.05 -22.67 5.65
CA ALA A 30 -26.80 -23.18 5.07
C ALA A 30 -26.10 -22.13 4.18
N THR A 31 -26.88 -21.41 3.36
CA THR A 31 -26.36 -20.34 2.49
C THR A 31 -25.78 -19.19 3.31
N MET A 32 -26.46 -18.75 4.38
CA MET A 32 -25.95 -17.72 5.27
C MET A 32 -24.65 -18.13 5.97
N VAL A 33 -24.56 -19.37 6.45
CA VAL A 33 -23.33 -19.91 7.07
C VAL A 33 -22.18 -19.95 6.06
N LEU A 34 -22.45 -20.37 4.82
CA LEU A 34 -21.45 -20.39 3.75
C LEU A 34 -20.92 -18.98 3.45
N ILE A 35 -21.83 -18.01 3.25
CA ILE A 35 -21.48 -16.61 3.00
C ILE A 35 -20.67 -16.05 4.16
N TRP A 36 -21.08 -16.31 5.41
CA TRP A 36 -20.37 -15.85 6.60
C TRP A 36 -18.95 -16.40 6.68
N ASN A 37 -18.78 -17.70 6.44
CA ASN A 37 -17.46 -18.33 6.45
C ASN A 37 -16.56 -17.81 5.34
N LEU A 38 -17.11 -17.58 4.14
CA LEU A 38 -16.38 -16.98 3.03
C LEU A 38 -15.92 -15.55 3.37
N LEU A 39 -16.84 -14.73 3.89
CA LEU A 39 -16.53 -13.37 4.34
C LEU A 39 -15.47 -13.36 5.44
N ARG A 40 -15.56 -14.27 6.41
CA ARG A 40 -14.58 -14.41 7.48
C ARG A 40 -13.21 -14.83 6.93
N ALA A 41 -13.17 -15.78 5.99
CA ALA A 41 -11.93 -16.21 5.34
C ALA A 41 -11.25 -15.06 4.59
N VAL A 42 -12.02 -14.22 3.89
CA VAL A 42 -11.48 -13.04 3.20
C VAL A 42 -11.05 -11.95 4.19
N ARG A 43 -11.83 -11.70 5.25
CA ARG A 43 -11.49 -10.67 6.26
C ARG A 43 -10.27 -11.03 7.11
N LEU A 44 -10.01 -12.33 7.32
CA LEU A 44 -8.85 -12.84 8.06
C LEU A 44 -7.57 -12.96 7.19
N LYS A 45 -7.56 -12.41 5.97
CA LYS A 45 -6.32 -12.33 5.18
C LYS A 45 -5.26 -11.51 5.91
N GLY A 46 -4.00 -11.79 5.59
CA GLY A 46 -2.88 -10.93 5.96
C GLY A 46 -3.20 -9.48 5.57
N ARG A 47 -2.82 -8.52 6.41
CA ARG A 47 -2.96 -7.10 6.12
C ARG A 47 -1.65 -6.44 6.47
N LEU A 48 -1.04 -5.76 5.50
CA LEU A 48 0.20 -5.03 5.72
C LEU A 48 -0.09 -3.53 5.76
N LYS A 49 0.50 -2.85 6.74
CA LYS A 49 0.62 -1.40 6.76
C LYS A 49 2.01 -1.05 6.23
N VAL A 50 2.06 -0.20 5.22
CA VAL A 50 3.30 0.27 4.59
C VAL A 50 3.51 1.72 4.96
N GLU A 51 4.65 2.01 5.57
CA GLU A 51 5.11 3.35 5.94
C GLU A 51 6.47 3.57 5.29
N ALA A 52 6.78 4.79 4.89
CA ALA A 52 8.09 5.14 4.36
C ALA A 52 8.60 6.41 5.04
N ILE A 53 9.89 6.42 5.37
CA ILE A 53 10.55 7.50 6.08
C ILE A 53 11.93 7.78 5.47
N TYR A 54 12.34 9.04 5.47
CA TYR A 54 13.71 9.41 5.17
C TYR A 54 14.53 9.38 6.45
N ARG A 55 15.59 8.57 6.49
CA ARG A 55 16.59 8.57 7.54
C ARG A 55 17.80 9.38 7.10
N GLY A 56 17.96 10.57 7.66
CA GLY A 56 19.23 11.28 7.60
C GLY A 56 20.19 10.72 8.65
N ASP A 57 21.45 10.55 8.30
CA ASP A 57 22.48 10.29 9.31
C ASP A 57 22.85 11.61 9.98
N SER A 58 22.54 11.76 11.27
CA SER A 58 22.89 12.96 12.04
C SER A 58 24.40 13.21 12.10
N ARG A 59 25.22 12.17 11.90
CA ARG A 59 26.68 12.28 11.87
C ARG A 59 27.19 12.79 10.52
N GLN A 60 26.42 12.64 9.45
CA GLN A 60 26.81 13.03 8.09
C GLN A 60 25.66 13.78 7.41
N PRO A 61 25.36 15.02 7.86
CA PRO A 61 24.21 15.79 7.37
C PRO A 61 24.31 16.15 5.88
N HIS A 62 25.51 16.08 5.31
CA HIS A 62 25.81 16.35 3.91
C HIS A 62 25.42 15.19 2.97
N LEU A 63 25.22 13.98 3.50
CA LEU A 63 24.80 12.84 2.70
C LEU A 63 23.29 12.88 2.41
N PRO A 64 22.86 12.37 1.24
CA PRO A 64 21.45 12.24 0.94
C PRO A 64 20.77 11.32 1.97
N PRO A 65 19.57 11.67 2.46
CA PRO A 65 18.86 10.84 3.40
C PRO A 65 18.44 9.53 2.73
N VAL A 66 18.63 8.42 3.44
CA VAL A 66 18.27 7.10 2.94
C VAL A 66 16.76 6.90 3.08
N LEU A 67 16.11 6.47 2.00
CA LEU A 67 14.69 6.13 2.04
C LEU A 67 14.54 4.74 2.68
N ALA A 68 13.85 4.66 3.81
CA ALA A 68 13.54 3.40 4.46
C ALA A 68 12.03 3.13 4.39
N VAL A 69 11.65 1.90 4.05
CA VAL A 69 10.26 1.44 4.06
C VAL A 69 10.07 0.48 5.21
N ARG A 70 9.11 0.79 6.07
CA ARG A 70 8.68 -0.03 7.19
C ARG A 70 7.38 -0.72 6.83
N VAL A 71 7.37 -2.04 6.93
CA VAL A 71 6.21 -2.87 6.64
C VAL A 71 5.79 -3.57 7.93
N THR A 72 4.56 -3.33 8.37
CA THR A 72 4.01 -3.91 9.60
C THR A 72 2.83 -4.82 9.29
N ASN A 73 2.86 -6.05 9.78
CA ASN A 73 1.70 -6.93 9.68
C ASN A 73 0.65 -6.56 10.72
N VAL A 74 -0.44 -5.94 10.26
CA VAL A 74 -1.61 -5.58 11.07
C VAL A 74 -2.73 -6.63 10.97
N GLY A 75 -2.56 -7.65 10.13
CA GLY A 75 -3.46 -8.78 9.98
C GLY A 75 -3.30 -9.84 11.07
N SER A 76 -4.17 -10.85 11.03
CA SER A 76 -4.14 -11.98 11.95
C SER A 76 -3.20 -13.11 11.50
N LYS A 77 -3.01 -13.27 10.19
CA LYS A 77 -2.18 -14.33 9.59
C LYS A 77 -0.75 -13.84 9.29
N PRO A 78 0.25 -14.71 9.37
CA PRO A 78 1.60 -14.38 8.91
C PRO A 78 1.61 -14.10 7.40
N VAL A 79 2.48 -13.20 6.96
CA VAL A 79 2.60 -12.80 5.55
C VAL A 79 4.07 -12.86 5.15
N LEU A 80 4.37 -13.54 4.04
CA LEU A 80 5.71 -13.58 3.47
C LEU A 80 5.88 -12.42 2.49
N VAL A 81 6.66 -11.42 2.90
CA VAL A 81 6.95 -10.25 2.07
C VAL A 81 8.11 -10.54 1.14
N GLN A 82 7.93 -10.22 -0.14
CA GLN A 82 8.93 -10.48 -1.18
C GLN A 82 9.73 -9.24 -1.57
N GLY A 83 9.13 -8.05 -1.47
CA GLY A 83 9.82 -6.81 -1.81
C GLY A 83 8.93 -5.58 -1.78
N VAL A 84 9.54 -4.46 -2.14
CA VAL A 84 8.93 -3.13 -2.19
C VAL A 84 9.04 -2.57 -3.59
N ALA A 85 7.99 -1.94 -4.10
CA ALA A 85 7.95 -1.36 -5.43
C ALA A 85 7.54 0.12 -5.38
N VAL A 86 8.11 0.88 -6.30
CA VAL A 86 7.79 2.28 -6.54
C VAL A 86 7.21 2.41 -7.94
N GLN A 87 5.95 2.84 -8.02
CA GLN A 87 5.27 3.12 -9.28
C GLN A 87 5.37 4.61 -9.60
N ARG A 88 5.81 4.93 -10.81
CA ARG A 88 5.77 6.29 -11.36
C ARG A 88 4.76 6.37 -12.48
N THR A 89 3.99 7.45 -12.51
CA THR A 89 3.27 7.84 -13.72
C THR A 89 4.23 8.61 -14.61
N LYS A 90 4.49 8.12 -15.83
CA LYS A 90 5.18 8.88 -16.85
C LYS A 90 4.41 8.73 -18.17
N GLY A 91 3.56 9.71 -18.49
CA GLY A 91 2.68 9.63 -19.65
C GLY A 91 1.53 8.65 -19.43
N SER A 92 1.20 7.85 -20.45
CA SER A 92 0.14 6.83 -20.40
C SER A 92 0.54 5.58 -19.62
N ASP A 93 1.83 5.25 -19.57
CA ASP A 93 2.28 3.95 -19.09
C ASP A 93 2.94 4.05 -17.70
N PRO A 94 2.46 3.27 -16.71
CA PRO A 94 3.09 3.24 -15.41
C PRO A 94 4.41 2.47 -15.47
N SER A 95 5.48 3.09 -14.97
CA SER A 95 6.78 2.42 -14.78
C SER A 95 6.91 1.96 -13.33
N HIS A 96 7.35 0.72 -13.15
CA HIS A 96 7.54 0.10 -11.84
C HIS A 96 9.03 -0.16 -11.58
N TYR A 97 9.50 0.25 -10.41
CA TYR A 97 10.84 -0.06 -9.91
C TYR A 97 10.67 -1.04 -8.77
N PHE A 98 11.20 -2.25 -8.93
CA PHE A 98 11.09 -3.33 -7.96
C PHE A 98 12.39 -3.44 -7.16
N PHE A 99 12.23 -3.48 -5.84
CA PHE A 99 13.30 -3.67 -4.87
C PHE A 99 13.00 -4.99 -4.13
N PRO A 100 13.51 -6.14 -4.63
CA PRO A 100 13.32 -7.41 -3.95
C PRO A 100 14.04 -7.37 -2.60
N CYS A 101 13.43 -7.99 -1.57
CA CYS A 101 14.13 -8.18 -0.31
C CYS A 101 15.32 -9.14 -0.52
N ASP A 102 16.48 -8.85 0.07
CA ASP A 102 17.64 -9.76 0.05
C ASP A 102 17.26 -11.18 0.48
N THR A 103 16.38 -11.27 1.47
CA THR A 103 15.73 -12.50 1.93
C THR A 103 14.25 -12.22 2.16
N PRO A 104 13.33 -12.99 1.55
CA PRO A 104 11.90 -12.87 1.84
C PRO A 104 11.62 -12.99 3.33
N LYS A 105 10.89 -12.02 3.91
CA LYS A 105 10.67 -11.95 5.35
C LYS A 105 9.25 -12.39 5.71
N MET A 106 9.17 -13.43 6.56
CA MET A 106 7.91 -13.85 7.16
C MET A 106 7.54 -12.91 8.31
N LEU A 107 6.48 -12.13 8.16
CA LEU A 107 5.98 -11.24 9.19
C LEU A 107 4.86 -11.89 9.97
N ALA A 108 5.15 -12.27 11.22
CA ALA A 108 4.12 -12.66 12.18
C ALA A 108 3.23 -11.45 12.55
N ARG A 109 2.08 -11.75 13.18
CA ARG A 109 1.13 -10.71 13.63
C ARG A 109 1.83 -9.65 14.50
N ARG A 110 1.58 -8.37 14.20
CA ARG A 110 2.17 -7.19 14.87
C ARG A 110 3.70 -7.09 14.78
N LYS A 111 4.36 -7.95 14.01
CA LYS A 111 5.78 -7.78 13.69
C LYS A 111 5.91 -6.85 12.49
N PHE A 112 7.05 -6.19 12.42
CA PHE A 112 7.42 -5.32 11.32
C PHE A 112 8.84 -5.63 10.88
N PHE A 113 9.15 -5.30 9.64
CA PHE A 113 10.53 -5.15 9.19
C PHE A 113 10.70 -3.78 8.56
N GLU A 114 11.95 -3.40 8.41
CA GLU A 114 12.34 -2.16 7.76
C GLU A 114 13.45 -2.47 6.78
N GLU A 115 13.38 -1.84 5.61
CA GLU A 115 14.30 -2.03 4.51
C GLU A 115 14.67 -0.67 3.91
N ALA A 116 15.96 -0.43 3.77
CA ALA A 116 16.49 0.77 3.14
C ALA A 116 16.48 0.58 1.62
N LEU A 117 15.67 1.38 0.93
CA LEU A 117 15.59 1.43 -0.52
C LEU A 117 16.72 2.33 -1.05
N ASP A 118 17.86 1.70 -1.33
CA ASP A 118 19.06 2.31 -1.93
C ASP A 118 19.71 3.44 -1.08
N ARG A 119 21.05 3.52 -1.15
CA ARG A 119 21.84 4.54 -0.43
C ARG A 119 21.77 5.91 -1.10
N THR A 120 21.25 6.00 -2.32
CA THR A 120 21.15 7.28 -3.05
C THR A 120 20.04 8.20 -2.51
N GLY A 121 19.11 7.68 -1.70
CA GLY A 121 17.97 8.46 -1.20
C GLY A 121 17.00 8.90 -2.30
N TRP A 122 17.15 8.36 -3.50
CA TRP A 122 16.45 8.84 -4.67
C TRP A 122 15.01 8.34 -4.68
N LEU A 123 14.08 9.21 -4.28
CA LEU A 123 12.67 9.05 -4.62
C LEU A 123 12.30 10.00 -5.77
N PRO A 124 11.77 9.48 -6.87
CA PRO A 124 11.31 10.26 -8.00
C PRO A 124 10.19 11.20 -7.60
N LEU A 125 10.25 12.46 -8.03
CA LEU A 125 9.20 13.44 -7.73
C LEU A 125 7.85 13.09 -8.39
N ASN A 126 7.85 12.25 -9.43
CA ASN A 126 6.67 11.72 -10.10
C ASN A 126 6.26 10.32 -9.58
N THR A 127 6.65 9.97 -8.35
CA THR A 127 6.16 8.75 -7.69
C THR A 127 4.66 8.87 -7.41
N GLU A 128 3.89 7.93 -7.91
CA GLU A 128 2.45 7.86 -7.71
C GLU A 128 2.09 6.94 -6.54
N LYS A 129 2.78 5.81 -6.42
CA LYS A 129 2.51 4.79 -5.40
C LYS A 129 3.81 4.15 -4.92
N ILE A 130 3.84 3.85 -3.63
CA ILE A 130 4.81 2.93 -3.02
C ILE A 130 3.98 1.77 -2.48
N TYR A 131 4.37 0.55 -2.80
CA TYR A 131 3.66 -0.64 -2.33
C TYR A 131 4.60 -1.78 -2.04
N VAL A 132 4.10 -2.72 -1.26
CA VAL A 132 4.76 -3.98 -0.94
C VAL A 132 4.00 -5.09 -1.65
N TRP A 133 4.70 -6.09 -2.16
CA TRP A 133 4.07 -7.31 -2.66
C TRP A 133 4.45 -8.51 -1.80
N ASP A 134 3.49 -9.41 -1.60
CA ASP A 134 3.69 -10.66 -0.87
C ASP A 134 3.72 -11.87 -1.81
N SER A 135 4.05 -13.04 -1.24
CA SER A 135 4.14 -14.29 -1.99
C SER A 135 2.81 -14.78 -2.59
N THR A 136 1.69 -14.16 -2.24
CA THR A 136 0.37 -14.48 -2.83
C THR A 136 0.05 -13.60 -4.04
N GLY A 137 0.94 -12.67 -4.39
CA GLY A 137 0.72 -11.67 -5.43
C GLY A 137 -0.16 -10.50 -4.98
N ALA A 138 -0.46 -10.37 -3.68
CA ALA A 138 -1.23 -9.25 -3.18
C ALA A 138 -0.34 -8.00 -3.02
N HIS A 139 -0.92 -6.84 -3.32
CA HIS A 139 -0.25 -5.55 -3.26
C HIS A 139 -0.81 -4.70 -2.11
N TRP A 140 0.08 -4.15 -1.30
CA TRP A 140 -0.25 -3.34 -0.13
C TRP A 140 0.33 -1.94 -0.30
N TYR A 141 -0.54 -0.95 -0.47
CA TYR A 141 -0.14 0.42 -0.82
C TYR A 141 0.08 1.29 0.41
N MET A 142 1.09 2.15 0.34
CA MET A 142 1.24 3.26 1.26
C MET A 142 0.07 4.25 1.09
N PRO A 143 -0.52 4.77 2.17
CA PRO A 143 -1.58 5.76 2.08
C PRO A 143 -1.14 7.01 1.30
N ARG A 144 -1.98 7.48 0.36
CA ARG A 144 -1.66 8.64 -0.50
C ARG A 144 -1.31 9.91 0.28
N LYS A 145 -1.94 10.12 1.44
CA LYS A 145 -1.65 11.26 2.33
C LYS A 145 -0.22 11.19 2.88
N GLU A 146 0.23 10.00 3.27
CA GLU A 146 1.59 9.78 3.77
C GLU A 146 2.61 9.92 2.64
N LEU A 147 2.32 9.39 1.45
CA LEU A 147 3.20 9.55 0.28
C LEU A 147 3.39 11.03 -0.09
N ARG A 148 2.33 11.85 -0.08
CA ARG A 148 2.46 13.30 -0.32
C ARG A 148 3.38 13.95 0.72
N ARG A 149 3.19 13.65 2.01
CA ARG A 149 4.05 14.16 3.09
C ARG A 149 5.51 13.75 2.91
N LEU A 150 5.76 12.53 2.47
CA LEU A 150 7.09 12.01 2.18
C LEU A 150 7.75 12.81 1.03
N LEU A 151 7.04 12.98 -0.09
CA LEU A 151 7.51 13.75 -1.25
C LEU A 151 7.77 15.22 -0.91
N ASP A 152 6.90 15.84 -0.12
CA ASP A 152 7.08 17.22 0.33
C ASP A 152 8.30 17.37 1.24
N SER A 153 8.54 16.38 2.10
CA SER A 153 9.73 16.36 2.98
C SER A 153 11.01 16.24 2.17
N TYR A 154 11.02 15.37 1.15
CA TYR A 154 12.14 15.24 0.22
C TYR A 154 12.41 16.52 -0.56
N ARG A 155 11.36 17.16 -1.09
CA ARG A 155 11.48 18.45 -1.80
C ARG A 155 12.13 19.52 -0.91
N ARG A 156 11.67 19.65 0.34
CA ARG A 156 12.26 20.61 1.30
C ARG A 156 13.73 20.33 1.58
N TRP A 157 14.10 19.06 1.74
CA TRP A 157 15.50 18.69 1.92
C TRP A 157 16.34 19.03 0.67
N HIS A 158 15.87 18.63 -0.51
CA HIS A 158 16.56 18.86 -1.78
C HIS A 158 16.76 20.35 -2.09
N MET A 159 15.79 21.21 -1.75
CA MET A 159 15.93 22.67 -1.91
C MET A 159 17.01 23.25 -0.98
N ARG A 160 17.11 22.77 0.27
CA ARG A 160 18.14 23.21 1.22
C ARG A 160 19.55 22.77 0.80
N ALA A 161 19.69 21.52 0.35
CA ALA A 161 20.97 21.00 -0.13
C ALA A 161 21.50 21.80 -1.34
N LYS A 162 20.61 22.24 -2.25
CA LYS A 162 21.00 23.07 -3.40
C LYS A 162 21.44 24.48 -2.99
N SER A 163 20.81 25.11 -1.99
CA SER A 163 21.20 26.45 -1.54
C SER A 163 22.57 26.46 -0.86
N GLU A 164 22.95 25.39 -0.17
CA GLU A 164 24.27 25.28 0.47
C GLU A 164 25.41 25.01 -0.54
N GLN A 165 25.10 24.33 -1.65
CA GLN A 165 26.07 24.02 -2.69
C GLN A 165 26.39 25.18 -3.65
N GLN A 166 25.68 26.30 -3.56
CA GLN A 166 25.97 27.49 -4.37
C GLN A 166 26.95 28.35 -3.58
N PRO A 167 28.28 28.17 -3.77
CA PRO A 167 29.24 28.94 -3.00
C PRO A 167 29.12 30.38 -3.46
N SER A 168 29.34 31.30 -2.54
CA SER A 168 29.62 32.73 -2.76
C SER A 168 30.66 32.93 -3.88
N ARG A 169 30.22 32.84 -5.14
CA ARG A 169 31.04 33.06 -6.34
C ARG A 169 31.22 34.56 -6.62
N SER A 170 31.35 35.34 -5.56
CA SER A 170 31.44 36.80 -5.60
C SER A 170 32.44 37.30 -4.56
N GLU A 171 33.66 36.78 -4.59
CA GLU A 171 34.79 37.46 -3.95
C GLU A 171 36.00 37.42 -4.90
N GLY A 172 36.27 38.58 -5.51
CA GLY A 172 37.64 38.97 -5.83
C GLY A 172 38.15 38.70 -7.25
N THR A 173 37.57 39.35 -8.26
CA THR A 173 38.40 39.84 -9.38
C THR A 173 38.41 41.36 -9.31
N ARG A 174 39.26 41.93 -8.43
CA ARG A 174 39.63 43.34 -8.53
C ARG A 174 40.56 43.47 -9.73
N PRO A 175 40.23 44.28 -10.76
CA PRO A 175 41.19 44.58 -11.80
C PRO A 175 42.34 45.38 -11.19
N HIS A 176 43.55 44.84 -11.26
CA HIS A 176 44.77 45.61 -11.04
C HIS A 176 44.85 46.68 -12.11
N ALA A 177 44.64 47.94 -11.73
CA ALA A 177 45.01 49.09 -12.54
C ALA A 177 46.54 49.19 -12.54
N GLY A 178 47.16 48.72 -13.63
CA GLY A 178 48.56 48.95 -13.93
C GLY A 178 48.78 50.40 -14.40
N SER A 179 49.85 50.97 -13.87
CA SER A 179 50.33 52.35 -13.99
C SER A 179 50.98 52.65 -15.34
#